data_AF-A0A971Q062-F1
#
_entry.id   AF-A0A971Q062-F1
#
_cell.length_a   1.000
_cell.length_b   1.000
_cell.length_c   1.000
_cell.angle_alpha   90.00
_cell.angle_beta   90.00
_cell.angle_gamma   90.00
#
_symmetry.space_group_name_H-M   'P 1'
#
loop_
_entity.id
_entity.type
_entity.pdbx_description
1 polymer ?
#
loop_
_entity_poly.entity_id
_entity_poly.type
_entity_poly.pdbx_seq_one_letter_code
_entity_poly.pdbx_strand_id
1 'polypeptide(L)'
;MMKNSEFKIITAVISLFVTLAILLGGYNLYNKYMVEKPLTTQLATLPAVKSAKITKVDKEYLIQVELEQVDNIQDSYNQIESTINGKIKNVKCKIEIQDAGSKELSHFYNELQPVLYQGLSEQQYLWLDEQIKERSGDKGIESRLYVDDKRVYLQLEDADSYLYKTFDIAQTQTNGGGDS
;
A
#
# COMPACT_ATOMS: atom_id res chain seq x y z
N MET A 1 -54.68 24.08 12.94
CA MET A 1 -54.16 24.43 14.28
C MET A 1 -53.50 23.15 14.81
N MET A 2 -52.17 23.03 14.69
CA MET A 2 -51.47 21.79 15.07
C MET A 2 -51.54 21.59 16.58
N LYS A 3 -51.79 20.35 16.99
CA LYS A 3 -51.96 19.98 18.40
C LYS A 3 -50.58 20.05 19.08
N ASN A 4 -50.49 20.56 20.31
CA ASN A 4 -49.21 20.76 21.01
C ASN A 4 -48.30 19.51 21.06
N SER A 5 -48.87 18.31 20.96
CA SER A 5 -48.15 17.03 20.84
C SER A 5 -47.47 16.83 19.48
N GLU A 6 -48.09 17.28 18.38
CA GLU A 6 -47.55 17.17 17.02
C GLU A 6 -46.35 18.09 16.82
N PHE A 7 -46.38 19.29 17.42
CA PHE A 7 -45.27 20.23 17.38
C PHE A 7 -44.01 19.67 18.07
N LYS A 8 -44.17 19.05 19.25
CA LYS A 8 -43.07 18.40 19.98
C LYS A 8 -42.45 17.24 19.20
N ILE A 9 -43.28 16.42 18.54
CA ILE A 9 -42.82 15.30 17.72
C ILE A 9 -42.04 15.82 16.50
N ILE A 10 -42.54 16.85 15.82
CA ILE A 10 -41.84 17.45 14.68
C ILE A 10 -40.51 18.07 15.10
N THR A 11 -40.45 18.79 16.21
CA THR A 11 -39.19 19.34 16.73
C THR A 11 -38.19 18.22 17.06
N ALA A 12 -38.64 17.13 17.69
CA ALA A 12 -37.79 15.98 17.99
C ALA A 12 -37.23 15.33 16.72
N VAL A 13 -38.07 15.12 15.69
CA VAL A 13 -37.65 14.56 14.40
C VAL A 13 -36.65 15.47 13.70
N ILE A 14 -36.87 16.79 13.68
CA ILE A 14 -35.92 17.75 13.09
C ILE A 14 -34.58 17.70 13.83
N SER A 15 -34.57 17.65 15.16
CA SER A 15 -33.34 17.59 15.94
C SER A 15 -32.54 16.31 15.67
N LEU A 16 -33.22 15.17 15.45
CA LEU A 16 -32.60 13.91 15.08
C LEU A 16 -31.95 14.00 13.70
N PHE A 17 -32.65 14.54 12.70
CA PHE A 17 -32.11 14.72 11.36
C PHE A 17 -30.93 15.69 11.33
N VAL A 18 -31.00 16.79 12.08
CA VAL A 18 -29.90 17.75 12.20
C VAL A 18 -28.67 17.09 12.84
N THR A 19 -28.87 16.35 13.93
CA THR A 19 -27.77 15.62 14.60
C THR A 19 -27.16 14.57 13.68
N LEU A 20 -27.99 13.81 12.95
CA LEU A 20 -27.53 12.80 12.01
C LEU A 20 -26.78 13.43 10.83
N ALA A 21 -27.25 14.56 10.31
CA ALA A 21 -26.57 15.30 9.26
C ALA A 21 -25.22 15.87 9.74
N ILE A 22 -25.14 16.38 10.96
CA ILE A 22 -23.88 16.84 11.56
C ILE A 22 -22.93 15.67 11.79
N LEU A 23 -23.43 14.51 12.24
CA LEU A 23 -22.60 13.34 12.52
C LEU A 23 -22.05 12.73 11.22
N LEU A 24 -22.91 12.53 10.22
CA LEU A 24 -22.52 12.00 8.91
C LEU A 24 -21.66 13.00 8.13
N GLY A 25 -22.05 14.28 8.13
CA GLY A 25 -21.32 15.36 7.48
C GLY A 25 -19.96 15.58 8.13
N GLY A 26 -19.91 15.65 9.46
CA GLY A 26 -18.68 15.79 10.24
C GLY A 26 -17.74 14.60 10.04
N TYR A 27 -18.26 13.36 10.07
CA TYR A 27 -17.46 12.16 9.84
C TYR A 27 -16.84 12.14 8.43
N ASN A 28 -17.65 12.44 7.40
CA ASN A 28 -17.18 12.42 6.01
C ASN A 28 -16.18 13.56 5.72
N LEU A 29 -16.44 14.76 6.23
CA LEU A 29 -15.56 15.91 6.09
C LEU A 29 -14.23 15.71 6.84
N TYR A 30 -14.28 15.15 8.04
CA TYR A 30 -13.09 14.82 8.84
C TYR A 30 -12.19 13.82 8.11
N ASN A 31 -12.76 12.72 7.59
CA ASN A 31 -11.96 11.68 6.95
C ASN A 31 -11.28 12.20 5.66
N LYS A 32 -12.00 12.99 4.85
CA LYS A 32 -11.50 13.53 3.57
C LYS A 32 -10.49 14.66 3.75
N TYR A 33 -10.67 15.55 4.73
CA TYR A 33 -9.79 16.72 4.92
C TYR A 33 -8.66 16.52 5.93
N MET A 34 -8.83 15.69 6.97
CA MET A 34 -7.80 15.50 8.00
C MET A 34 -6.88 14.31 7.78
N VAL A 35 -7.27 13.32 6.98
CA VAL A 35 -6.44 12.12 6.75
C VAL A 35 -5.98 12.04 5.30
N GLU A 36 -6.91 12.00 4.35
CA GLU A 36 -6.58 11.79 2.93
C GLU A 36 -5.74 12.93 2.36
N LYS A 37 -6.25 14.17 2.41
CA LYS A 37 -5.56 15.33 1.81
C LYS A 37 -4.14 15.58 2.35
N PRO A 38 -3.88 15.64 3.68
CA PRO A 38 -2.54 15.93 4.18
C PRO A 38 -1.57 14.76 3.99
N LEU A 39 -2.04 13.51 3.98
CA LEU A 39 -1.17 12.36 3.70
C LEU A 39 -0.82 12.29 2.21
N THR A 40 -1.77 12.54 1.30
CA THR A 40 -1.48 12.65 -0.13
C THR A 40 -0.46 13.76 -0.41
N THR A 41 -0.60 14.93 0.23
CA THR A 41 0.37 16.02 0.06
C THR A 41 1.76 15.64 0.57
N GLN A 42 1.87 14.94 1.70
CA GLN A 42 3.19 14.51 2.20
C GLN A 42 3.83 13.44 1.32
N LEU A 43 3.05 12.47 0.85
CA LEU A 43 3.55 11.46 -0.09
C LEU A 43 4.03 12.11 -1.39
N ALA A 44 3.30 13.11 -1.91
CA ALA A 44 3.72 13.88 -3.09
C ALA A 44 4.96 14.76 -2.89
N THR A 45 5.47 14.92 -1.67
CA THR A 45 6.77 15.60 -1.43
C THR A 45 7.96 14.64 -1.54
N LEU A 46 7.72 13.33 -1.56
CA LEU A 46 8.79 12.35 -1.73
C LEU A 46 9.23 12.35 -3.20
N PRO A 47 10.55 12.46 -3.49
CA PRO A 47 11.06 12.50 -4.87
C PRO A 47 10.64 11.27 -5.70
N ALA A 48 10.54 10.12 -5.06
CA ALA A 48 10.15 8.85 -5.69
C ALA A 48 8.66 8.78 -6.07
N VAL A 49 7.81 9.68 -5.57
CA VAL A 49 6.35 9.57 -5.70
C VAL A 49 5.83 10.57 -6.72
N LYS A 50 5.30 10.05 -7.83
CA LYS A 50 4.64 10.84 -8.85
C LYS A 50 3.22 11.22 -8.46
N SER A 51 2.47 10.27 -7.91
CA SER A 51 1.11 10.52 -7.43
C SER A 51 0.72 9.55 -6.32
N ALA A 52 -0.19 9.95 -5.45
CA ALA A 52 -0.72 9.09 -4.39
C ALA A 52 -2.23 9.27 -4.23
N LYS A 53 -2.93 8.15 -4.07
CA LYS A 53 -4.37 8.11 -3.83
C LYS A 53 -4.66 7.25 -2.63
N ILE A 54 -5.38 7.81 -1.68
CA ILE A 54 -5.77 7.13 -0.44
C ILE A 54 -7.27 6.92 -0.48
N THR A 55 -7.70 5.67 -0.31
CA THR A 55 -9.11 5.31 -0.27
C THR A 55 -9.34 4.46 0.97
N LYS A 56 -10.32 4.83 1.80
CA LYS A 56 -10.75 3.99 2.91
C LYS A 56 -11.74 2.94 2.39
N VAL A 57 -11.39 1.67 2.51
CA VAL A 57 -12.25 0.52 2.17
C VAL A 57 -12.55 -0.20 3.49
N ASP A 58 -13.80 -0.12 3.95
CA ASP A 58 -14.24 -0.63 5.25
C ASP A 58 -13.40 -0.09 6.44
N LYS A 59 -12.58 -0.96 7.04
CA LYS A 59 -11.69 -0.68 8.18
C LYS A 59 -10.22 -0.61 7.77
N GLU A 60 -9.93 -0.61 6.49
CA GLU A 60 -8.57 -0.60 5.94
C GLU A 60 -8.37 0.63 5.04
N TYR A 61 -7.16 1.19 5.07
CA TYR A 61 -6.77 2.23 4.13
C TYR A 61 -6.00 1.60 2.97
N LEU A 62 -6.55 1.73 1.76
CA LEU A 62 -5.88 1.41 0.52
C LEU A 62 -5.11 2.63 0.03
N ILE A 63 -3.80 2.51 -0.07
CA ILE A 63 -2.90 3.60 -0.43
C ILE A 63 -2.21 3.20 -1.74
N GLN A 64 -2.69 3.77 -2.84
CA GLN A 64 -2.13 3.55 -4.16
C GLN A 64 -1.09 4.64 -4.42
N VAL A 65 0.16 4.23 -4.65
CA VAL A 65 1.28 5.15 -4.87
C VAL A 65 1.87 4.87 -6.23
N GLU A 66 1.76 5.84 -7.13
CA GLU A 66 2.47 5.84 -8.40
C GLU A 66 3.88 6.35 -8.17
N LEU A 67 4.87 5.49 -8.43
CA LEU A 67 6.27 5.82 -8.30
C LEU A 67 6.85 6.30 -9.63
N GLU A 68 7.88 7.13 -9.56
CA GLU A 68 8.81 7.30 -10.68
C GLU A 68 9.82 6.14 -10.71
N GLN A 69 10.67 6.10 -11.74
CA GLN A 69 11.80 5.18 -11.75
C GLN A 69 12.78 5.57 -10.63
N VAL A 70 13.11 4.61 -9.77
CA VAL A 70 13.96 4.82 -8.60
C VAL A 70 15.15 3.87 -8.62
N ASP A 71 16.29 4.26 -8.06
CA ASP A 71 17.47 3.38 -7.97
C ASP A 71 17.22 2.17 -7.07
N ASN A 72 16.53 2.40 -5.94
CA ASN A 72 16.23 1.40 -4.92
C ASN A 72 14.77 1.48 -4.47
N ILE A 73 13.98 0.48 -4.85
CA ILE A 73 12.59 0.35 -4.44
C ILE A 73 12.42 0.13 -2.93
N GLN A 74 13.35 -0.54 -2.25
CA GLN A 74 13.26 -0.78 -0.81
C GLN A 74 13.34 0.54 -0.04
N ASP A 75 14.29 1.41 -0.39
CA ASP A 75 14.44 2.72 0.27
C ASP A 75 13.19 3.58 0.07
N SER A 76 12.67 3.60 -1.15
CA SER A 76 11.46 4.34 -1.51
C SER A 76 10.23 3.81 -0.74
N TYR A 77 10.05 2.49 -0.72
CA TYR A 77 8.94 1.85 0.00
C TYR A 77 9.02 2.13 1.50
N ASN A 78 10.21 2.04 2.09
CA ASN A 78 10.41 2.30 3.52
C ASN A 78 10.11 3.76 3.90
N GLN A 79 10.47 4.73 3.04
CA GLN A 79 10.11 6.14 3.25
C GLN A 79 8.60 6.37 3.18
N ILE A 80 7.93 5.72 2.22
CA ILE A 80 6.47 5.77 2.08
C ILE A 80 5.79 5.16 3.30
N GLU A 81 6.18 3.95 3.70
CA GLU A 81 5.64 3.25 4.88
C GLU A 81 5.85 4.07 6.16
N SER A 82 7.03 4.66 6.35
CA SER A 82 7.33 5.52 7.51
C SER A 82 6.42 6.77 7.53
N THR A 83 6.21 7.40 6.38
CA THR A 83 5.33 8.57 6.24
C THR A 83 3.88 8.22 6.59
N ILE A 84 3.40 7.06 6.14
CA ILE A 84 2.05 6.56 6.41
C ILE A 84 1.88 6.24 7.89
N ASN A 85 2.80 5.47 8.48
CA ASN A 85 2.76 5.07 9.88
C ASN A 85 2.85 6.26 10.85
N GLY A 86 3.50 7.35 10.42
CA GLY A 86 3.53 8.61 11.18
C GLY A 86 2.16 9.27 11.34
N LYS A 87 1.24 9.09 10.37
CA LYS A 87 -0.11 9.68 10.38
C LYS A 87 -1.22 8.72 10.78
N ILE A 88 -1.20 7.50 10.24
CA ILE A 88 -2.24 6.49 10.45
C ILE A 88 -1.71 5.48 11.45
N LYS A 89 -2.04 5.68 12.73
CA LYS A 89 -1.66 4.76 13.81
C LYS A 89 -2.79 3.75 14.04
N ASN A 90 -2.43 2.47 14.23
CA ASN A 90 -3.33 1.38 14.64
C ASN A 90 -4.47 1.06 13.66
N VAL A 91 -4.34 1.38 12.38
CA VAL A 91 -5.28 0.95 11.33
C VAL A 91 -4.50 0.15 10.30
N LYS A 92 -5.11 -0.91 9.78
CA LYS A 92 -4.53 -1.70 8.69
C LYS A 92 -4.43 -0.82 7.44
N CYS A 93 -3.24 -0.78 6.86
CA CYS A 93 -2.95 -0.07 5.63
C CYS A 93 -2.41 -1.07 4.61
N LYS A 94 -2.95 -1.02 3.39
CA LYS A 94 -2.42 -1.76 2.25
C LYS A 94 -1.81 -0.76 1.28
N ILE A 95 -0.52 -0.89 1.03
CA ILE A 95 0.21 -0.07 0.06
C ILE A 95 0.24 -0.83 -1.27
N GLU A 96 -0.28 -0.21 -2.32
CA GLU A 96 -0.20 -0.72 -3.68
C GLU A 96 0.68 0.20 -4.51
N ILE A 97 1.80 -0.33 -4.99
CA ILE A 97 2.69 0.39 -5.89
C ILE A 97 2.15 0.29 -7.31
N GLN A 98 1.90 1.44 -7.92
CA GLN A 98 1.63 1.57 -9.34
C GLN A 98 2.96 1.88 -10.03
N ASP A 99 3.32 1.07 -11.02
CA ASP A 99 4.55 1.16 -11.79
C ASP A 99 4.24 1.49 -13.27
N ALA A 100 5.26 1.84 -14.04
CA ALA A 100 5.17 2.05 -15.48
C ALA A 100 5.69 0.81 -16.23
N GLY A 101 5.13 -0.37 -15.91
CA GLY A 101 5.54 -1.63 -16.51
C GLY A 101 5.19 -1.72 -17.99
N SER A 102 6.12 -2.21 -18.81
CA SER A 102 5.85 -2.59 -20.20
C SER A 102 5.19 -3.98 -20.27
N LYS A 103 4.71 -4.35 -21.47
CA LYS A 103 4.19 -5.71 -21.70
C LYS A 103 5.30 -6.74 -21.56
N GLU A 104 6.51 -6.37 -21.97
CA GLU A 104 7.73 -7.16 -21.92
C GLU A 104 8.11 -7.44 -20.47
N LEU A 105 8.14 -6.42 -19.61
CA LEU A 105 8.38 -6.58 -18.16
C LEU A 105 7.28 -7.41 -17.49
N SER A 106 6.02 -7.20 -17.88
CA SER A 106 4.89 -7.99 -17.36
C SER A 106 5.00 -9.46 -17.76
N HIS A 107 5.39 -9.74 -19.00
CA HIS A 107 5.59 -11.11 -19.48
C HIS A 107 6.77 -11.77 -18.77
N PHE A 108 7.89 -11.05 -18.63
CA PHE A 108 9.06 -11.54 -17.93
C PHE A 108 8.75 -11.83 -16.45
N TYR A 109 8.03 -10.94 -15.77
CA TYR A 109 7.57 -11.20 -14.41
C TYR A 109 6.72 -12.48 -14.31
N ASN A 110 5.83 -12.73 -15.27
CA ASN A 110 5.04 -13.96 -15.30
C ASN A 110 5.91 -15.22 -15.46
N GLU A 111 6.97 -15.15 -16.27
CA GLU A 111 7.96 -16.24 -16.40
C GLU A 111 8.73 -16.48 -15.08
N LEU A 112 8.98 -15.44 -14.30
CA LEU A 112 9.66 -15.53 -13.01
C LEU A 112 8.78 -16.10 -11.89
N GLN A 113 7.45 -16.10 -12.03
CA GLN A 113 6.56 -16.50 -10.93
C GLN A 113 6.89 -17.86 -10.30
N PRO A 114 7.13 -18.95 -11.05
CA PRO A 114 7.44 -20.24 -10.44
C PRO A 114 8.71 -20.20 -9.58
N VAL A 115 9.78 -19.58 -10.08
CA VAL A 115 11.06 -19.48 -9.35
C VAL A 115 10.95 -18.52 -8.17
N LEU A 116 10.21 -17.42 -8.32
CA LEU A 116 9.88 -16.49 -7.24
C LEU A 116 9.17 -17.20 -6.10
N TYR A 117 8.06 -17.90 -6.37
CA TYR A 117 7.30 -18.55 -5.31
C TYR A 117 8.07 -19.70 -4.65
N GLN A 118 8.89 -20.45 -5.39
CA GLN A 118 9.77 -21.45 -4.81
C GLN A 118 10.82 -20.81 -3.89
N GLY A 119 11.56 -19.81 -4.38
CA GLY A 119 12.63 -19.15 -3.61
C GLY A 119 12.10 -18.42 -2.38
N LEU A 120 10.93 -17.77 -2.48
CA LEU A 120 10.26 -17.13 -1.35
C LEU A 120 9.79 -18.16 -0.32
N SER A 121 9.22 -19.29 -0.74
CA SER A 121 8.73 -20.34 0.16
C SER A 121 9.87 -21.05 0.90
N GLU A 122 11.00 -21.29 0.21
CA GLU A 122 12.17 -21.95 0.79
C GLU A 122 13.12 -20.96 1.50
N GLN A 123 12.80 -19.65 1.47
CA GLN A 123 13.63 -18.57 2.00
C GLN A 123 15.07 -18.56 1.42
N GLN A 124 15.21 -19.01 0.17
CA GLN A 124 16.49 -19.10 -0.53
C GLN A 124 16.74 -17.83 -1.35
N TYR A 125 16.87 -16.69 -0.66
CA TYR A 125 16.93 -15.38 -1.32
C TYR A 125 18.16 -15.18 -2.20
N LEU A 126 19.33 -15.71 -1.79
CA LEU A 126 20.56 -15.62 -2.59
C LEU A 126 20.42 -16.41 -3.91
N TRP A 127 19.93 -17.64 -3.83
CA TRP A 127 19.65 -18.46 -5.00
C TRP A 127 18.60 -17.81 -5.91
N LEU A 128 17.55 -17.23 -5.32
CA LEU A 128 16.52 -16.52 -6.05
C LEU A 128 17.08 -15.31 -6.82
N ASP A 129 17.94 -14.51 -6.19
CA ASP A 129 18.63 -13.38 -6.83
C ASP A 129 19.49 -13.84 -8.01
N GLU A 130 20.26 -14.91 -7.85
CA GLU A 130 21.06 -15.51 -8.93
C GLU A 130 20.18 -15.97 -10.10
N GLN A 131 19.09 -16.67 -9.82
CA GLN A 131 18.15 -17.16 -10.84
C GLN A 131 17.44 -16.04 -11.59
N ILE A 132 17.09 -14.95 -10.92
CA ILE A 132 16.45 -13.79 -11.56
C ILE A 132 17.47 -13.08 -12.46
N LYS A 133 18.70 -12.87 -12.00
CA LYS A 133 19.77 -12.22 -12.76
C LYS A 133 20.15 -13.00 -14.02
N GLU A 134 20.25 -14.32 -13.92
CA GLU A 134 20.52 -15.21 -15.06
C GLU A 134 19.45 -15.01 -16.15
N ARG A 135 18.17 -15.09 -15.78
CA ARG A 135 17.04 -14.97 -16.72
C ARG A 135 16.83 -13.56 -17.28
N SER A 136 17.16 -12.53 -16.48
CA SER A 136 16.99 -11.13 -16.90
C SER A 136 18.12 -10.71 -17.84
N GLY A 137 19.34 -11.18 -17.59
CA GLY A 137 20.52 -10.93 -18.44
C GLY A 137 20.32 -11.39 -19.88
N ASP A 138 19.71 -12.56 -20.09
CA ASP A 138 19.39 -13.09 -21.42
C ASP A 138 18.43 -12.19 -22.24
N LYS A 139 17.68 -11.33 -21.56
CA LYS A 139 16.65 -10.44 -22.15
C LYS A 139 17.06 -8.97 -22.14
N GLY A 140 18.23 -8.63 -21.62
CA GLY A 140 18.66 -7.23 -21.44
C GLY A 140 17.88 -6.47 -20.37
N ILE A 141 17.19 -7.18 -19.47
CA ILE A 141 16.41 -6.58 -18.38
C ILE A 141 17.32 -6.47 -17.16
N GLU A 142 17.40 -5.27 -16.59
CA GLU A 142 18.05 -5.08 -15.30
C GLU A 142 17.14 -5.58 -14.19
N SER A 143 17.69 -6.40 -13.29
CA SER A 143 16.96 -6.95 -12.16
C SER A 143 17.70 -6.68 -10.84
N ARG A 144 16.94 -6.28 -9.82
CA ARG A 144 17.43 -6.05 -8.46
C ARG A 144 16.47 -6.69 -7.47
N LEU A 145 17.00 -7.56 -6.62
CA LEU A 145 16.29 -8.16 -5.49
C LEU A 145 16.81 -7.56 -4.19
N TYR A 146 15.91 -7.07 -3.36
CA TYR A 146 16.23 -6.58 -2.02
C TYR A 146 15.40 -7.32 -0.98
N VAL A 147 15.95 -7.46 0.23
CA VAL A 147 15.33 -8.22 1.32
C VAL A 147 15.57 -7.49 2.64
N ASP A 148 14.51 -7.32 3.43
CA ASP A 148 14.59 -6.86 4.82
C ASP A 148 13.92 -7.85 5.79
N ASP A 149 13.68 -7.45 7.03
CA ASP A 149 13.08 -8.28 8.07
C ASP A 149 11.59 -8.60 7.83
N LYS A 150 10.94 -7.87 6.92
CA LYS A 150 9.50 -7.93 6.68
C LYS A 150 9.15 -8.36 5.26
N ARG A 151 9.99 -8.05 4.26
CA ARG A 151 9.62 -8.11 2.85
C ARG A 151 10.79 -8.44 1.94
N VAL A 152 10.40 -8.95 0.77
CA VAL A 152 11.25 -9.05 -0.42
C VAL A 152 10.73 -8.06 -1.46
N TYR A 153 11.65 -7.33 -2.08
CA TYR A 153 11.38 -6.33 -3.10
C TYR A 153 12.01 -6.78 -4.42
N LEU A 154 11.22 -6.80 -5.48
CA LEU A 154 11.66 -7.06 -6.84
C LEU A 154 11.53 -5.78 -7.66
N GLN A 155 12.64 -5.39 -8.28
CA GLN A 155 12.74 -4.27 -9.19
C GLN A 155 13.26 -4.76 -10.54
N LEU A 156 12.48 -4.54 -11.59
CA LEU A 156 12.81 -4.88 -12.96
C LEU A 156 12.77 -3.62 -13.81
N GLU A 157 13.79 -3.42 -14.64
CA GLU A 157 13.92 -2.24 -15.49
C GLU A 157 14.33 -2.62 -16.91
N ASP A 158 13.73 -1.93 -17.87
CA ASP A 158 14.01 -2.04 -19.31
C ASP A 158 13.91 -0.64 -19.93
N ALA A 159 15.07 0.00 -20.09
CA ALA A 159 15.20 1.40 -20.49
C ALA A 159 14.34 2.35 -19.63
N ASP A 160 13.26 2.90 -20.20
CA ASP A 160 12.34 3.84 -19.52
C ASP A 160 11.15 3.12 -18.83
N SER A 161 11.06 1.79 -18.95
CA SER A 161 10.01 0.98 -18.33
C SER A 161 10.52 0.34 -17.05
N TYR A 162 9.66 0.26 -16.03
CA TYR A 162 10.01 -0.34 -14.75
C TYR A 162 8.81 -1.05 -14.13
N LEU A 163 9.08 -2.12 -13.39
CA LEU A 163 8.09 -2.91 -12.68
C LEU A 163 8.58 -3.18 -11.26
N TYR A 164 7.71 -2.90 -10.29
CA TYR A 164 7.99 -3.07 -8.87
C TYR A 164 7.03 -4.07 -8.26
N LYS A 165 7.55 -5.04 -7.50
CA LYS A 165 6.75 -5.99 -6.73
C LYS A 165 7.30 -6.13 -5.33
N THR A 166 6.40 -6.33 -4.38
CA THR A 166 6.73 -6.53 -2.97
C THR A 166 6.02 -7.76 -2.46
N PHE A 167 6.70 -8.52 -1.61
CA PHE A 167 6.21 -9.76 -1.04
C PHE A 167 6.48 -9.75 0.46
N ASP A 168 5.43 -9.93 1.28
CA ASP A 168 5.60 -10.04 2.72
C ASP A 168 6.23 -11.39 3.07
N ILE A 169 7.24 -11.36 3.95
CA ILE A 169 7.86 -12.56 4.52
C ILE A 169 6.92 -13.06 5.62
N ALA A 170 6.46 -14.31 5.49
CA ALA A 170 5.62 -14.93 6.51
C ALA A 170 6.42 -15.06 7.81
N GLN A 171 6.07 -14.22 8.80
CA GLN A 171 6.63 -14.34 10.14
C GLN A 171 6.12 -15.66 10.74
N THR A 172 7.01 -16.65 10.86
CA THR A 172 6.72 -17.81 11.70
C THR A 172 6.52 -17.29 13.12
N GLN A 173 5.27 -17.31 13.59
CA GLN A 173 4.99 -17.13 15.01
C GLN A 173 5.73 -18.24 15.75
N THR A 174 6.93 -17.96 16.25
CA THR A 174 7.49 -18.71 17.36
C THR A 174 6.62 -18.43 18.57
N ASN A 175 5.48 -19.13 18.65
CA ASN A 175 4.82 -19.44 19.90
C ASN A 175 5.82 -20.28 20.69
N GLY A 176 6.75 -19.61 21.37
CA GLY A 176 7.55 -20.20 22.42
C GLY A 176 6.59 -20.64 23.50
N GLY A 177 6.21 -21.91 23.47
CA GLY A 177 5.63 -22.62 24.59
C GLY A 177 6.62 -22.56 25.74
N GLY A 178 6.43 -21.58 26.61
CA GLY A 178 7.04 -21.56 27.93
C GLY A 178 6.33 -22.59 28.79
N ASP A 179 6.75 -23.85 28.67
CA ASP A 179 6.59 -24.82 29.74
C ASP A 179 7.78 -24.61 30.70
N SER A 180 7.49 -24.01 31.85
CA SER A 180 8.31 -24.06 33.07
C SER A 180 7.38 -24.08 34.27
#